data_AF-A0AAU7K348-F1
#
_entry.id   AF-A0AAU7K348-F1
#
_cell.length_a   1.000
_cell.length_b   1.000
_cell.length_c   1.000
_cell.angle_alpha   90.00
_cell.angle_beta   90.00
_cell.angle_gamma   90.00
#
_symmetry.space_group_name_H-M   'P 1'
#
loop_
_entity.id
_entity.type
_entity.pdbx_description
1 polymer ?
#
loop_
_entity_poly.entity_id
_entity_poly.type
_entity_poly.pdbx_seq_one_letter_code
_entity_poly.pdbx_strand_id
1 'polypeptide(L)'
;MKSSIIYTLKVCIATLLVSVPVTMAIGFGYIGFIMLIKPPNYNFSFNLPFTHLFIFITIVAALITISHQLKEKQGYKSFINDRPIAHSIILFLLFLLISGNMHFISFDYLLFSYAPMFFTTYLFSRIFSAQKNNSLIV
;
A
#
# COMPACT_ATOMS: atom_id res chain seq x y z
N MET A 1 23.72 1.88 -3.77
CA MET A 1 23.03 0.64 -3.32
C MET A 1 22.56 0.61 -1.85
N LYS A 2 23.42 0.75 -0.83
CA LYS A 2 23.02 0.56 0.60
C LYS A 2 21.84 1.44 1.07
N SER A 3 21.82 2.73 0.71
CA SER A 3 20.75 3.67 1.12
C SER A 3 19.37 3.33 0.53
N SER A 4 19.30 2.83 -0.71
CA SER A 4 18.03 2.45 -1.34
C SER A 4 17.41 1.21 -0.72
N ILE A 5 18.25 0.22 -0.40
CA ILE A 5 17.78 -1.04 0.21
C ILE A 5 17.23 -0.75 1.61
N ILE A 6 17.92 0.08 2.40
CA ILE A 6 17.45 0.49 3.73
C ILE A 6 16.14 1.29 3.63
N TYR A 7 16.01 2.17 2.63
CA TYR A 7 14.77 2.90 2.38
C TYR A 7 13.60 1.97 2.07
N THR A 8 13.78 1.05 1.10
CA THR A 8 12.75 0.08 0.72
C THR A 8 12.35 -0.78 1.92
N LEU A 9 13.32 -1.26 2.69
CA LEU A 9 13.09 -2.07 3.87
C LEU A 9 12.27 -1.31 4.93
N LYS A 10 12.60 -0.05 5.21
CA LYS A 10 11.84 0.80 6.15
C LYS A 10 10.38 0.98 5.71
N VAL A 11 10.15 1.24 4.43
CA VAL A 11 8.80 1.39 3.88
C VAL A 11 8.02 0.08 4.00
N CYS A 12 8.64 -1.06 3.66
CA CYS A 12 8.00 -2.37 3.75
C CYS A 12 7.67 -2.77 5.20
N ILE A 13 8.61 -2.62 6.13
CA ILE A 13 8.40 -2.97 7.55
C ILE A 13 7.32 -2.06 8.17
N ALA A 14 7.39 -0.74 7.94
CA ALA A 14 6.40 0.19 8.46
C ALA A 14 5.00 -0.11 7.90
N THR A 15 4.91 -0.40 6.59
CA THR A 15 3.65 -0.80 5.96
C THR A 15 3.13 -2.11 6.56
N LEU A 16 3.97 -3.11 6.76
CA LEU A 16 3.56 -4.42 7.29
C LEU A 16 3.02 -4.29 8.73
N LEU A 17 3.71 -3.52 9.58
CA LEU A 17 3.31 -3.33 10.97
C LEU A 17 2.05 -2.49 11.13
N VAL A 18 1.83 -1.51 10.24
CA VAL A 18 0.78 -0.49 10.43
C VAL A 18 -0.46 -0.72 9.56
N SER A 19 -0.33 -1.38 8.40
CA SER A 19 -1.48 -1.63 7.52
C SER A 19 -2.57 -2.45 8.23
N VAL A 20 -2.23 -3.55 8.89
CA VAL A 20 -3.20 -4.38 9.62
C VAL A 20 -3.96 -3.61 10.72
N PRO A 21 -3.31 -2.93 11.69
CA PRO A 21 -4.03 -2.19 12.72
C PRO A 21 -4.80 -0.99 12.16
N VAL A 22 -4.33 -0.34 11.09
CA VAL A 22 -5.08 0.75 10.44
C VAL A 22 -6.31 0.23 9.71
N THR A 23 -6.21 -0.89 8.99
CA THR A 23 -7.39 -1.58 8.40
C THR A 23 -8.39 -1.95 9.48
N MET A 24 -7.92 -2.45 10.64
CA MET A 24 -8.77 -2.80 11.77
C MET A 24 -9.45 -1.56 12.36
N ALA A 25 -8.71 -0.47 12.60
CA ALA A 25 -9.25 0.77 13.15
C ALA A 25 -10.31 1.41 12.23
N ILE A 26 -10.06 1.42 10.91
CA ILE A 26 -11.03 1.93 9.92
C ILE A 26 -12.26 1.02 9.86
N GLY A 27 -12.07 -0.31 9.89
CA GLY A 27 -13.18 -1.28 9.93
C GLY A 27 -14.07 -1.09 11.16
N PHE A 28 -13.49 -0.98 12.36
CA PHE A 28 -14.24 -0.71 13.59
C PHE A 28 -14.93 0.65 13.60
N GLY A 29 -14.26 1.71 13.11
CA GLY A 29 -14.85 3.04 13.00
C GLY A 29 -16.06 3.06 12.07
N TYR A 30 -15.97 2.34 10.94
CA TYR A 30 -17.07 2.24 9.99
C TYR A 30 -18.25 1.43 10.53
N ILE A 31 -17.99 0.29 11.19
CA ILE A 31 -19.03 -0.48 11.90
C ILE A 31 -19.73 0.39 12.93
N GLY A 32 -18.97 1.14 13.75
CA GLY A 32 -19.51 2.05 14.75
C GLY A 32 -20.37 3.17 14.13
N PHE A 33 -19.90 3.78 13.04
CA PHE A 33 -20.63 4.82 12.32
C PHE A 33 -21.93 4.31 11.70
N ILE A 34 -21.92 3.12 11.10
CA ILE A 34 -23.13 2.53 10.52
C ILE A 34 -24.11 2.05 11.59
N MET A 35 -23.64 1.51 12.72
CA MET A 35 -24.50 1.17 13.85
C MET A 35 -25.27 2.39 14.37
N LEU A 36 -24.66 3.59 14.34
CA LEU A 36 -25.33 4.84 14.75
C LEU A 36 -26.43 5.29 13.78
N ILE A 37 -26.37 4.89 12.51
CA ILE A 37 -27.29 5.36 11.45
C ILE A 37 -28.36 4.31 11.12
N LYS A 38 -28.01 3.02 11.12
CA LYS A 38 -28.93 1.89 10.84
C LYS A 38 -28.62 0.68 11.74
N PRO A 39 -29.26 0.58 12.91
CA PRO A 39 -28.91 -0.40 13.94
C PRO A 39 -29.26 -1.88 13.66
N PRO A 40 -30.32 -2.30 12.91
CA PRO A 40 -30.60 -3.73 12.75
C PRO A 40 -30.18 -4.25 11.36
N ASN A 41 -29.35 -5.30 11.35
CA ASN A 41 -28.93 -6.14 10.20
C ASN A 41 -27.71 -5.71 9.36
N TYR A 42 -26.80 -4.86 9.87
CA TYR A 42 -25.54 -4.63 9.16
C TYR A 42 -24.52 -5.74 9.45
N ASN A 43 -24.32 -6.65 8.49
CA ASN A 43 -23.25 -7.64 8.51
C ASN A 43 -22.10 -7.16 7.61
N PHE A 44 -21.02 -6.70 8.22
CA PHE A 44 -19.83 -6.25 7.51
C PHE A 44 -18.66 -7.16 7.83
N SER A 45 -18.13 -7.82 6.82
CA SER A 45 -16.87 -8.56 6.93
C SER A 45 -15.78 -7.80 6.17
N PHE A 46 -14.63 -7.66 6.80
CA PHE A 46 -13.39 -7.26 6.16
C PHE A 46 -12.43 -8.43 6.31
N ASN A 47 -11.73 -8.81 5.24
CA ASN A 47 -10.66 -9.79 5.34
C ASN A 47 -9.52 -9.34 4.43
N LEU A 48 -8.43 -8.94 5.06
CA LEU A 48 -7.16 -8.67 4.41
C LEU A 48 -6.24 -9.87 4.67
N PRO A 49 -6.24 -10.90 3.80
CA PRO A 49 -5.41 -12.07 4.04
C PRO A 49 -3.93 -11.67 3.97
N PHE A 50 -3.14 -12.20 4.90
CA PHE A 50 -1.70 -11.91 4.97
C PHE A 50 -0.99 -12.17 3.64
N THR A 51 -1.42 -13.18 2.87
CA THR A 51 -0.91 -13.49 1.54
C THR A 51 -1.01 -12.28 0.60
N HIS A 52 -2.13 -11.56 0.59
CA HIS A 52 -2.31 -10.37 -0.25
C HIS A 52 -1.39 -9.22 0.21
N LEU A 53 -1.22 -9.08 1.51
CA LEU A 53 -0.31 -8.10 2.10
C LEU A 53 1.14 -8.37 1.69
N PHE A 54 1.61 -9.62 1.77
CA PHE A 54 2.95 -10.01 1.34
C PHE A 54 3.17 -9.84 -0.17
N ILE A 55 2.19 -10.21 -0.99
CA ILE A 55 2.27 -10.04 -2.45
C ILE A 55 2.43 -8.55 -2.80
N PHE A 56 1.61 -7.69 -2.21
CA PHE A 56 1.72 -6.26 -2.44
C PHE A 56 3.05 -5.67 -1.97
N ILE A 57 3.52 -6.04 -0.78
CA ILE A 57 4.83 -5.58 -0.28
C ILE A 57 5.95 -6.02 -1.23
N THR A 58 5.86 -7.23 -1.77
CA THR A 58 6.82 -7.74 -2.76
C THR A 58 6.80 -6.91 -4.03
N ILE A 59 5.60 -6.58 -4.55
CA ILE A 59 5.41 -5.70 -5.71
C ILE A 59 6.01 -4.31 -5.44
N VAL A 60 5.72 -3.73 -4.28
CA VAL A 60 6.24 -2.41 -3.86
C VAL A 60 7.77 -2.44 -3.79
N ALA A 61 8.35 -3.46 -3.16
CA ALA A 61 9.80 -3.61 -3.04
C ALA A 61 10.48 -3.75 -4.41
N ALA A 62 9.90 -4.56 -5.30
CA ALA A 62 10.40 -4.75 -6.65
C ALA A 62 10.36 -3.44 -7.44
N LEU A 63 9.23 -2.73 -7.45
CA LEU A 63 9.08 -1.47 -8.19
C LEU A 63 9.96 -0.35 -7.64
N ILE A 64 10.11 -0.22 -6.32
CA ILE A 64 11.04 0.76 -5.74
C ILE A 64 12.48 0.41 -6.15
N THR A 65 12.87 -0.86 -6.12
CA THR A 65 14.23 -1.28 -6.49
C THR A 65 14.53 -1.04 -7.97
N ILE A 66 13.60 -1.41 -8.86
CA ILE A 66 13.69 -1.17 -10.30
C ILE A 66 13.76 0.33 -10.59
N SER A 67 12.91 1.13 -9.94
CA SER A 67 12.88 2.59 -10.08
C SER A 67 14.24 3.22 -9.74
N HIS A 68 14.88 2.75 -8.67
CA HIS A 68 16.20 3.21 -8.27
C HIS A 68 17.28 2.82 -9.28
N GLN A 69 17.30 1.55 -9.73
CA GLN A 69 18.29 1.07 -10.69
C GLN A 69 18.19 1.79 -12.04
N LEU A 70 16.98 2.05 -12.51
CA LEU A 70 16.75 2.80 -13.75
C LEU A 70 17.17 4.27 -13.61
N LYS A 71 16.90 4.89 -12.45
CA LYS A 71 17.34 6.27 -12.16
C LYS A 71 18.87 6.39 -12.17
N GLU A 72 19.55 5.40 -11.60
CA GLU A 72 21.02 5.35 -11.50
C GLU A 72 21.69 5.08 -12.86
N LYS A 73 21.05 4.30 -13.76
CA LYS A 73 21.62 3.93 -15.06
C LYS A 73 21.28 4.85 -16.24
N GLN A 74 20.08 5.45 -16.27
CA GLN A 74 19.58 6.13 -17.48
C GLN A 74 19.44 7.65 -17.35
N GLY A 75 19.62 8.24 -16.15
CA GLY A 75 19.67 9.69 -15.98
C GLY A 75 18.42 10.48 -16.42
N TYR A 76 17.30 9.84 -16.79
CA TYR A 76 16.19 10.51 -17.49
C TYR A 76 14.77 10.14 -17.00
N LYS A 77 14.07 11.17 -16.50
CA LYS A 77 12.72 11.71 -16.85
C LYS A 77 11.53 10.83 -17.30
N SER A 78 11.54 9.51 -17.17
CA SER A 78 10.40 8.70 -17.62
C SER A 78 9.31 8.54 -16.55
N PHE A 79 8.05 8.84 -16.92
CA PHE A 79 6.82 8.88 -16.11
C PHE A 79 6.57 7.66 -15.19
N ILE A 80 7.11 6.49 -15.55
CA ILE A 80 7.01 5.25 -14.77
C ILE A 80 7.82 5.35 -13.46
N ASN A 81 8.85 6.20 -13.45
CA ASN A 81 9.80 6.35 -12.35
C ASN A 81 9.36 7.35 -11.28
N ASP A 82 8.43 8.25 -11.59
CA ASP A 82 8.04 9.33 -10.68
C ASP A 82 7.08 8.86 -9.58
N ARG A 83 6.38 7.73 -9.77
CA ARG A 83 5.39 7.22 -8.81
C ARG A 83 5.39 5.68 -8.70
N PRO A 84 6.46 5.05 -8.18
CA PRO A 84 6.54 3.58 -8.07
C PRO A 84 5.41 2.98 -7.22
N ILE A 85 4.89 3.74 -6.25
CA ILE A 85 3.76 3.31 -5.41
C ILE A 85 2.46 3.20 -6.21
N ALA A 86 2.17 4.18 -7.08
CA ALA A 86 0.96 4.16 -7.89
C ALA A 86 0.95 2.96 -8.84
N HIS A 87 2.10 2.66 -9.44
CA HIS A 87 2.29 1.47 -10.27
C HIS A 87 2.12 0.19 -9.45
N SER A 88 2.56 0.16 -8.19
CA SER A 88 2.39 -0.99 -7.30
C SER A 88 0.93 -1.27 -6.99
N ILE A 89 0.13 -0.21 -6.77
CA ILE A 89 -1.32 -0.32 -6.55
C ILE A 89 -2.00 -0.88 -7.79
N ILE A 90 -1.69 -0.35 -8.98
CA ILE A 90 -2.26 -0.82 -10.26
C ILE A 90 -1.91 -2.29 -10.50
N LEU A 91 -0.65 -2.68 -10.32
CA LEU A 91 -0.19 -4.07 -10.48
C LEU A 91 -0.88 -5.02 -9.51
N PHE A 92 -1.12 -4.59 -8.29
CA PHE A 92 -1.81 -5.39 -7.30
C PHE A 92 -3.31 -5.53 -7.58
N LEU A 93 -3.96 -4.46 -8.07
CA LEU A 93 -5.35 -4.55 -8.53
C LEU A 93 -5.47 -5.50 -9.74
N LEU A 94 -4.51 -5.45 -10.67
CA LEU A 94 -4.44 -6.39 -11.79
C LEU A 94 -4.24 -7.83 -11.30
N PHE A 95 -3.38 -8.05 -10.30
CA PHE A 95 -3.21 -9.36 -9.66
C PHE A 95 -4.51 -9.86 -9.03
N LEU A 96 -5.25 -9.02 -8.31
CA LEU A 96 -6.55 -9.39 -7.72
C LEU A 96 -7.60 -9.72 -8.79
N LEU A 97 -7.54 -9.05 -9.95
CA LEU A 97 -8.41 -9.33 -11.08
C LEU A 97 -8.09 -10.67 -11.75
N ILE A 98 -6.81 -10.93 -12.04
CA ILE A 98 -6.36 -12.18 -12.68
C ILE A 98 -6.54 -13.40 -11.75
N SER A 99 -6.29 -13.23 -10.45
CA SER A 99 -6.46 -14.31 -9.46
C SER A 99 -7.92 -14.67 -9.19
N GLY A 100 -8.89 -13.97 -9.81
CA GLY A 100 -10.32 -14.19 -9.58
C GLY A 100 -10.81 -13.67 -8.23
N ASN A 101 -9.93 -13.12 -7.39
CA ASN A 101 -10.28 -12.60 -6.07
C ASN A 101 -11.17 -11.35 -6.17
N MET A 102 -11.23 -10.64 -7.30
CA MET A 102 -12.19 -9.55 -7.51
C MET A 102 -13.59 -9.98 -7.94
N HIS A 103 -13.80 -11.23 -8.37
CA HIS A 103 -15.00 -11.60 -9.15
C HIS A 103 -16.33 -11.50 -8.38
N PHE A 104 -16.29 -11.32 -7.06
CA PHE A 104 -17.47 -11.17 -6.21
C PHE A 104 -17.29 -10.17 -5.05
N ILE A 105 -16.29 -9.28 -5.15
CA ILE A 105 -16.01 -8.32 -4.08
C ILE A 105 -16.79 -7.02 -4.32
N SER A 106 -17.68 -6.67 -3.41
CA SER A 106 -18.34 -5.36 -3.37
C SER A 106 -17.32 -4.23 -3.27
N PHE A 107 -17.60 -3.09 -3.92
CA PHE A 107 -16.69 -1.94 -3.88
C PHE A 107 -16.32 -1.52 -2.45
N ASP A 108 -17.28 -1.55 -1.52
CA ASP A 108 -17.06 -1.23 -0.11
C ASP A 108 -16.01 -2.14 0.52
N TYR A 109 -16.07 -3.45 0.25
CA TYR A 109 -15.10 -4.40 0.77
C TYR A 109 -13.69 -4.14 0.22
N LEU A 110 -13.57 -3.80 -1.06
CA LEU A 110 -12.31 -3.41 -1.69
C LEU A 110 -11.73 -2.15 -1.04
N LEU A 111 -12.58 -1.14 -0.85
CA LEU A 111 -12.23 0.14 -0.24
C LEU A 111 -11.74 -0.08 1.20
N PHE A 112 -12.50 -0.79 2.02
CA PHE A 112 -12.19 -0.92 3.45
C PHE A 112 -11.09 -1.94 3.74
N SER A 113 -10.94 -2.99 2.93
CA SER A 113 -9.90 -4.00 3.16
C SER A 113 -8.54 -3.53 2.63
N TYR A 114 -8.48 -2.94 1.44
CA TYR A 114 -7.21 -2.66 0.74
C TYR A 114 -6.83 -1.18 0.68
N ALA A 115 -7.77 -0.23 0.72
CA ALA A 115 -7.39 1.20 0.69
C ALA A 115 -6.54 1.64 1.90
N PRO A 116 -6.76 1.16 3.14
CA PRO A 116 -5.88 1.45 4.27
C PRO A 116 -4.43 1.02 4.01
N MET A 117 -4.26 -0.12 3.35
CA MET A 117 -2.95 -0.66 2.98
C MET A 117 -2.28 0.20 1.90
N PHE A 118 -3.02 0.63 0.87
CA PHE A 118 -2.49 1.57 -0.13
C PHE A 118 -2.13 2.92 0.48
N PHE A 119 -2.98 3.44 1.38
CA PHE A 119 -2.78 4.72 2.04
C PHE A 119 -1.54 4.71 2.94
N THR A 120 -1.40 3.67 3.78
CA THR A 120 -0.22 3.53 4.67
C THR A 120 1.07 3.43 3.88
N THR A 121 1.11 2.66 2.79
CA THR A 121 2.30 2.59 1.92
C THR A 121 2.62 3.92 1.28
N TYR A 122 1.61 4.65 0.80
CA TYR A 122 1.81 5.99 0.23
C TYR A 122 2.38 6.96 1.28
N LEU A 123 1.79 6.97 2.48
CA LEU A 123 2.20 7.82 3.59
C LEU A 123 3.64 7.54 4.02
N PHE A 124 3.99 6.27 4.28
CA PHE A 124 5.34 5.90 4.71
C PHE A 124 6.38 6.19 3.66
N SER A 125 6.10 5.90 2.39
CA SER A 125 7.02 6.24 1.31
C SER A 125 7.25 7.76 1.25
N ARG A 126 6.22 8.58 1.43
CA ARG A 126 6.38 10.05 1.47
C ARG A 126 7.21 10.52 2.67
N ILE A 127 6.92 9.99 3.87
CA ILE A 127 7.66 10.33 5.11
C ILE A 127 9.13 9.98 4.98
N PHE A 128 9.44 8.75 4.56
CA PHE A 128 10.83 8.30 4.43
C PHE A 128 11.55 9.00 3.27
N SER A 129 10.83 9.39 2.20
CA SER A 129 11.43 10.13 1.08
C SER A 129 11.82 11.54 1.50
N ALA A 130 10.96 12.22 2.27
CA ALA A 130 11.27 13.51 2.87
C ALA A 130 12.45 13.43 3.85
N GLN A 131 12.52 12.37 4.67
CA GLN A 131 13.65 12.14 5.58
C GLN A 131 14.97 11.94 4.82
N LYS A 132 14.96 11.21 3.70
CA LYS A 132 16.13 11.01 2.84
C LYS A 132 16.64 12.33 2.25
N ASN A 133 15.76 13.21 1.82
CA ASN A 133 16.14 14.54 1.32
C ASN A 133 16.68 15.45 2.42
N ASN A 134 16.12 15.42 3.63
CA ASN A 134 16.64 16.21 4.76
C ASN A 134 18.01 15.71 5.24
N SER A 135 18.30 14.41 5.16
CA SER A 135 19.62 13.87 5.52
C SER A 135 20.76 14.21 4.54
N LEU A 136 20.46 14.83 3.40
CA LEU A 136 21.44 15.30 2.41
C LEU A 136 21.78 16.80 2.56
N ILE A 137 21.11 17.52 3.48
CA ILE A 137 21.27 18.96 3.71
C ILE A 137 22.04 19.24 5.02
N VAL A 138 22.55 18.21 5.70
CA VAL A 138 23.39 18.33 6.91
C VAL A 138 24.79 17.81 6.63
#